data_AF-A0A2D8F9B2-F1
#
_entry.id   AF-A0A2D8F9B2-F1
#
_cell.length_a   1.000
_cell.length_b   1.000
_cell.length_c   1.000
_cell.angle_alpha   90.00
_cell.angle_beta   90.00
_cell.angle_gamma   90.00
#
_symmetry.space_group_name_H-M   'P 1'
#
loop_
_entity.id
_entity.type
_entity.pdbx_description
1 polymer ?
#
loop_
_entity_poly.entity_id
_entity_poly.type
_entity_poly.pdbx_seq_one_letter_code
_entity_poly.pdbx_strand_id
1 'polypeptide(L)'
;MDNLPETWDDWIANFEDWQDRVGFERAWLGDFNLDVLFDWDRAGDVIEFGDLAGRPKWERAMQVPQQNMRDAMITMITVQGDTEFASVEQQRHLLASAPTEYDRYAAARIMAEEQRHGWQMAYLLMTYFGQQGRREAQKLLERNAQDGDRLLGAFNRPMPHWLDFFCYTMFVDRDGKFQLGMLSTSGFKPLAASMGPMLKEESFHLGTGSNGLRRIITAGVVPLDMLQRYINKWVS
;
A
#
# COMPACT_ATOMS: atom_id res chain seq x y z
N MET A 1 1.34 -5.66 -25.58
CA MET A 1 0.13 -5.78 -24.74
C MET A 1 0.11 -7.19 -24.18
N ASP A 2 1.28 -7.67 -23.73
CA ASP A 2 1.61 -9.10 -23.83
C ASP A 2 1.43 -9.84 -22.51
N ASN A 3 1.15 -9.10 -21.42
CA ASN A 3 1.01 -9.65 -20.07
C ASN A 3 -0.33 -9.26 -19.41
N LEU A 4 -1.41 -9.02 -20.17
CA LEU A 4 -2.71 -8.78 -19.54
C LEU A 4 -3.20 -10.10 -18.91
N PRO A 5 -3.31 -10.21 -17.57
CA PRO A 5 -3.70 -11.46 -16.93
C PRO A 5 -5.14 -11.79 -17.26
N GLU A 6 -5.46 -13.07 -17.50
CA GLU A 6 -6.83 -13.51 -17.72
C GLU A 6 -7.47 -13.98 -16.41
N THR A 7 -6.68 -14.66 -15.59
CA THR A 7 -7.03 -15.24 -14.29
C THR A 7 -6.23 -14.61 -13.15
N TRP A 8 -6.59 -14.94 -11.91
CA TRP A 8 -5.83 -14.52 -10.74
C TRP A 8 -4.43 -15.13 -10.74
N ASP A 9 -4.30 -16.41 -11.09
CA ASP A 9 -3.02 -17.12 -11.16
C ASP A 9 -2.07 -16.49 -12.20
N ASP A 10 -2.61 -16.01 -13.34
CA ASP A 10 -1.79 -15.27 -14.31
C ASP A 10 -1.24 -13.96 -13.72
N TRP A 11 -2.04 -13.25 -12.91
CA TRP A 11 -1.56 -12.04 -12.24
C TRP A 11 -0.54 -12.38 -11.16
N ILE A 12 -0.68 -13.50 -10.43
CA ILE A 12 0.32 -13.98 -9.47
C ILE A 12 1.66 -14.21 -10.17
N ALA A 13 1.66 -14.88 -11.33
CA ALA A 13 2.88 -15.09 -12.10
C ALA A 13 3.54 -13.76 -12.51
N ASN A 14 2.73 -12.79 -12.96
CA ASN A 14 3.23 -11.44 -13.28
C ASN A 14 3.79 -10.70 -12.04
N PHE A 15 3.19 -10.92 -10.87
CA PHE A 15 3.66 -10.34 -9.60
C PHE A 15 5.00 -10.96 -9.17
N GLU A 16 5.16 -12.27 -9.34
CA GLU A 16 6.44 -12.96 -9.10
C GLU A 16 7.54 -12.41 -10.01
N ASP A 17 7.24 -12.21 -11.30
CA ASP A 17 8.17 -11.55 -12.23
C ASP A 17 8.50 -10.11 -11.81
N TRP A 18 7.52 -9.37 -11.27
CA TRP A 18 7.76 -8.04 -10.71
C TRP A 18 8.72 -8.09 -9.52
N GLN A 19 8.54 -9.03 -8.57
CA GLN A 19 9.44 -9.19 -7.43
C GLN A 19 10.89 -9.40 -7.89
N ASP A 20 11.08 -10.27 -8.90
CA ASP A 20 12.41 -10.54 -9.46
C ASP A 20 12.99 -9.30 -10.16
N ARG A 21 12.18 -8.57 -10.94
CA ARG A 21 12.61 -7.33 -11.62
C ARG A 21 13.00 -6.23 -10.64
N VAL A 22 12.24 -6.05 -9.55
CA VAL A 22 12.58 -5.04 -8.55
C VAL A 22 13.69 -5.52 -7.62
N GLY A 23 14.12 -6.77 -7.69
CA GLY A 23 15.18 -7.32 -6.84
C GLY A 23 14.74 -7.52 -5.40
N PHE A 24 13.48 -7.91 -5.20
CA PHE A 24 12.95 -8.32 -3.91
C PHE A 24 13.22 -9.81 -3.70
N GLU A 25 14.01 -10.17 -2.68
CA GLU A 25 14.27 -11.58 -2.39
C GLU A 25 13.10 -12.16 -1.59
N ARG A 26 12.45 -13.20 -2.12
CA ARG A 26 11.29 -13.85 -1.47
C ARG A 26 11.61 -14.39 -0.07
N ALA A 27 12.87 -14.69 0.22
CA ALA A 27 13.33 -15.07 1.56
C ALA A 27 13.06 -13.98 2.62
N TRP A 28 12.94 -12.71 2.22
CA TRP A 28 12.59 -11.60 3.13
C TRP A 28 11.15 -11.66 3.63
N LEU A 29 10.25 -12.40 2.95
CA LEU A 29 8.90 -12.67 3.46
C LEU A 29 8.94 -13.57 4.71
N GLY A 30 9.95 -14.43 4.84
CA GLY A 30 10.00 -15.43 5.91
C GLY A 30 8.75 -16.32 5.88
N ASP A 31 8.04 -16.40 7.00
CA ASP A 31 6.79 -17.17 7.14
C ASP A 31 5.53 -16.34 6.79
N PHE A 32 5.69 -15.15 6.21
CA PHE A 32 4.58 -14.26 5.88
C PHE A 32 3.87 -14.73 4.59
N ASN A 33 2.54 -14.87 4.66
CA ASN A 33 1.72 -15.27 3.54
C ASN A 33 1.01 -14.06 2.88
N LEU A 34 1.02 -14.02 1.56
CA LEU A 34 0.30 -13.02 0.78
C LEU A 34 -1.19 -13.42 0.66
N ASP A 35 -1.92 -13.22 1.76
CA ASP A 35 -3.33 -13.58 1.86
C ASP A 35 -4.27 -12.42 1.50
N VAL A 36 -5.37 -12.77 0.83
CA VAL A 36 -6.52 -11.88 0.64
C VAL A 36 -7.39 -11.93 1.89
N LEU A 37 -7.53 -10.81 2.58
CA LEU A 37 -8.18 -10.72 3.88
C LEU A 37 -9.34 -9.72 3.85
N PHE A 38 -10.46 -10.13 4.46
CA PHE A 38 -11.66 -9.32 4.59
C PHE A 38 -12.17 -9.33 6.02
N ASP A 39 -12.54 -8.17 6.53
CA ASP A 39 -13.28 -7.97 7.77
C ASP A 39 -14.72 -7.56 7.43
N TRP A 40 -15.53 -8.54 7.05
CA TRP A 40 -16.91 -8.34 6.59
C TRP A 40 -17.81 -7.80 7.70
N ASP A 41 -17.57 -8.21 8.94
CA ASP A 41 -18.33 -7.76 10.11
C ASP A 41 -18.12 -6.26 10.33
N ARG A 42 -16.88 -5.79 10.26
CA ARG A 42 -16.56 -4.36 10.37
C ARG A 42 -17.11 -3.54 9.20
N ALA A 43 -17.09 -4.08 7.98
CA ALA A 43 -17.57 -3.38 6.79
C ALA A 43 -19.06 -3.03 6.88
N GLY A 44 -19.83 -3.85 7.60
CA GLY A 44 -21.28 -3.72 7.74
C GLY A 44 -22.04 -3.91 6.43
N ASP A 45 -23.36 -3.78 6.52
CA ASP A 45 -24.28 -4.04 5.40
C ASP A 45 -24.92 -2.78 4.83
N VAL A 46 -24.77 -1.62 5.47
CA VAL A 46 -25.50 -0.39 5.16
C VAL A 46 -24.53 0.73 4.83
N ILE A 47 -24.82 1.50 3.78
CA ILE A 47 -24.08 2.71 3.42
C ILE A 47 -24.27 3.75 4.52
N GLU A 48 -23.16 4.22 5.08
CA GLU A 48 -23.14 5.01 6.32
C GLU A 48 -23.42 6.50 6.11
N PHE A 49 -23.09 7.05 4.92
CA PHE A 49 -23.16 8.49 4.66
C PHE A 49 -23.43 8.82 3.19
N GLY A 50 -23.67 10.11 2.92
CA GLY A 50 -23.94 10.67 1.59
C GLY A 50 -25.37 10.43 1.10
N ASP A 51 -25.60 10.70 -0.18
CA ASP A 51 -26.95 10.67 -0.81
C ASP A 51 -27.63 9.30 -0.79
N LEU A 52 -26.86 8.23 -0.55
CA LEU A 52 -27.32 6.84 -0.54
C LEU A 52 -27.28 6.23 0.87
N ALA A 53 -27.09 7.04 1.92
CA ALA A 53 -27.10 6.59 3.29
C ALA A 53 -28.37 5.79 3.64
N GLY A 54 -28.22 4.74 4.44
CA GLY A 54 -29.31 3.84 4.83
C GLY A 54 -29.65 2.76 3.80
N ARG A 55 -29.08 2.79 2.59
CA ARG A 55 -29.23 1.72 1.60
C ARG A 55 -28.24 0.58 1.86
N PRO A 56 -28.49 -0.65 1.35
CA PRO A 56 -27.51 -1.73 1.41
C PRO A 56 -26.21 -1.38 0.69
N LYS A 57 -25.06 -1.78 1.24
CA LYS A 57 -23.75 -1.72 0.56
C LYS A 57 -23.76 -2.63 -0.68
N TRP A 58 -22.96 -2.27 -1.67
CA TRP A 58 -22.81 -3.03 -2.91
C TRP A 58 -21.78 -4.14 -2.75
N GLU A 59 -22.16 -5.36 -3.09
CA GLU A 59 -21.28 -6.54 -3.11
C GLU A 59 -20.65 -6.78 -4.50
N ARG A 60 -21.26 -6.23 -5.55
CA ARG A 60 -20.81 -6.36 -6.94
C ARG A 60 -20.78 -5.00 -7.62
N ALA A 61 -19.82 -4.79 -8.52
CA ALA A 61 -19.69 -3.53 -9.26
C ALA A 61 -20.99 -3.15 -10.01
N MET A 62 -21.74 -4.12 -10.52
CA MET A 62 -23.02 -3.91 -11.22
C MET A 62 -24.12 -3.28 -10.34
N GLN A 63 -24.01 -3.37 -9.01
CA GLN A 63 -24.98 -2.76 -8.09
C GLN A 63 -24.71 -1.26 -7.87
N VAL A 64 -23.52 -0.78 -8.24
CA VAL A 64 -23.15 0.63 -8.12
C VAL A 64 -23.96 1.43 -9.16
N PRO A 65 -24.75 2.45 -8.78
CA PRO A 65 -25.78 3.00 -9.66
C PRO A 65 -25.27 3.71 -10.92
N GLN A 66 -24.11 4.36 -10.85
CA GLN A 66 -23.61 5.22 -11.93
C GLN A 66 -22.22 4.78 -12.40
N GLN A 67 -21.93 4.95 -13.69
CA GLN A 67 -20.65 4.56 -14.29
C GLN A 67 -19.47 5.36 -13.71
N ASN A 68 -19.62 6.68 -13.57
CA ASN A 68 -18.61 7.54 -12.94
C ASN A 68 -18.25 7.12 -11.50
N MET A 69 -19.20 6.59 -10.73
CA MET A 69 -18.93 6.04 -9.40
C MET A 69 -18.08 4.77 -9.47
N ARG A 70 -18.36 3.88 -10.44
CA ARG A 70 -17.53 2.70 -10.68
C ARG A 70 -16.13 3.08 -11.13
N ASP A 71 -16.01 4.04 -12.03
CA ASP A 71 -14.73 4.54 -12.53
C ASP A 71 -13.91 5.17 -11.38
N ALA A 72 -14.54 6.00 -10.53
CA ALA A 72 -13.90 6.58 -9.36
C ALA A 72 -13.41 5.52 -8.37
N MET A 73 -14.17 4.44 -8.15
CA MET A 73 -13.72 3.33 -7.31
C MET A 73 -12.51 2.60 -7.90
N ILE A 74 -12.51 2.33 -9.20
CA ILE A 74 -11.34 1.76 -9.89
C ILE A 74 -10.15 2.68 -9.67
N THR A 75 -10.29 3.98 -9.91
CA THR A 75 -9.21 4.96 -9.69
C THR A 75 -8.71 4.94 -8.24
N MET A 76 -9.59 4.95 -7.24
CA MET A 76 -9.18 4.93 -5.83
C MET A 76 -8.43 3.63 -5.48
N ILE A 77 -8.91 2.48 -5.93
CA ILE A 77 -8.25 1.18 -5.71
C ILE A 77 -6.90 1.13 -6.42
N THR A 78 -6.82 1.66 -7.64
CA THR A 78 -5.56 1.70 -8.40
C THR A 78 -4.56 2.63 -7.75
N VAL A 79 -4.96 3.81 -7.27
CA VAL A 79 -4.06 4.74 -6.59
C VAL A 79 -3.56 4.13 -5.28
N GLN A 80 -4.44 3.54 -4.46
CA GLN A 80 -4.04 2.84 -3.24
C GLN A 80 -3.09 1.68 -3.56
N GLY A 81 -3.41 0.82 -4.53
CA GLY A 81 -2.53 -0.30 -4.88
C GLY A 81 -1.18 0.13 -5.45
N ASP A 82 -1.11 1.32 -6.07
CA ASP A 82 0.13 1.84 -6.65
C ASP A 82 1.12 2.31 -5.58
N THR A 83 0.62 2.85 -4.46
CA THR A 83 1.48 3.28 -3.35
C THR A 83 2.22 2.12 -2.72
N GLU A 84 1.57 0.96 -2.61
CA GLU A 84 2.12 -0.16 -1.84
C GLU A 84 3.29 -0.83 -2.58
N PHE A 85 3.21 -0.95 -3.91
CA PHE A 85 4.36 -1.45 -4.67
C PHE A 85 5.48 -0.42 -4.79
N ALA A 86 5.13 0.87 -4.83
CA ALA A 86 6.13 1.93 -4.88
C ALA A 86 6.94 2.01 -3.58
N SER A 87 6.31 1.82 -2.41
CA SER A 87 6.99 1.85 -1.12
C SER A 87 8.10 0.78 -1.06
N VAL A 88 7.84 -0.42 -1.56
CA VAL A 88 8.81 -1.53 -1.67
C VAL A 88 9.99 -1.15 -2.56
N GLU A 89 9.71 -0.59 -3.74
CA GLU A 89 10.72 -0.17 -4.72
C GLU A 89 11.62 0.94 -4.18
N GLN A 90 11.06 1.87 -3.41
CA GLN A 90 11.81 2.95 -2.78
C GLN A 90 12.74 2.44 -1.68
N GLN A 91 12.34 1.40 -0.94
CA GLN A 91 12.94 1.08 0.37
C GLN A 91 13.85 -0.15 0.36
N ARG A 92 13.67 -1.11 -0.55
CA ARG A 92 14.35 -2.43 -0.48
C ARG A 92 15.88 -2.37 -0.32
N HIS A 93 16.53 -1.39 -0.93
CA HIS A 93 17.99 -1.23 -0.89
C HIS A 93 18.52 -0.92 0.52
N LEU A 94 17.66 -0.41 1.42
CA LEU A 94 18.03 -0.09 2.80
C LEU A 94 18.33 -1.33 3.64
N LEU A 95 17.82 -2.51 3.26
CA LEU A 95 18.08 -3.76 3.99
C LEU A 95 19.58 -4.09 4.07
N ALA A 96 20.35 -3.70 3.05
CA ALA A 96 21.80 -3.91 2.99
C ALA A 96 22.57 -3.01 3.98
N SER A 97 22.00 -1.88 4.39
CA SER A 97 22.62 -0.89 5.28
C SER A 97 21.91 -0.75 6.63
N ALA A 98 21.11 -1.77 7.01
CA ALA A 98 20.33 -1.74 8.23
C ALA A 98 21.18 -1.45 9.47
N PRO A 99 20.80 -0.46 10.31
CA PRO A 99 21.60 -0.07 11.47
C PRO A 99 21.61 -1.14 12.56
N THR A 100 20.57 -2.00 12.61
CA THR A 100 20.51 -3.19 13.46
C THR A 100 19.73 -4.30 12.74
N GLU A 101 19.88 -5.54 13.21
CA GLU A 101 19.06 -6.66 12.72
C GLU A 101 17.56 -6.48 13.02
N TYR A 102 17.22 -5.81 14.13
CA TYR A 102 15.83 -5.44 14.42
C TYR A 102 15.27 -4.50 13.34
N ASP A 103 16.06 -3.50 12.93
CA ASP A 103 15.64 -2.55 11.89
C ASP A 103 15.53 -3.23 10.53
N ARG A 104 16.44 -4.17 10.20
CA ARG A 104 16.34 -5.00 8.99
C ARG A 104 15.04 -5.81 8.98
N TYR A 105 14.75 -6.50 10.09
CA TYR A 105 13.52 -7.29 10.24
C TYR A 105 12.27 -6.42 10.10
N ALA A 106 12.23 -5.26 10.78
CA ALA A 106 11.08 -4.37 10.73
C ALA A 106 10.83 -3.83 9.30
N ALA A 107 11.89 -3.43 8.59
CA ALA A 107 11.77 -2.97 7.21
C ALA A 107 11.35 -4.09 6.25
N ALA A 108 11.91 -5.30 6.39
CA ALA A 108 11.50 -6.45 5.57
C ALA A 108 10.03 -6.82 5.80
N ARG A 109 9.57 -6.78 7.07
CA ARG A 109 8.17 -7.00 7.42
C ARG A 109 7.25 -5.94 6.78
N ILE A 110 7.60 -4.66 6.89
CA ILE A 110 6.83 -3.58 6.26
C ILE A 110 6.71 -3.86 4.75
N MET A 111 7.81 -4.14 4.06
CA MET A 111 7.76 -4.45 2.62
C MET A 111 6.91 -5.69 2.28
N ALA A 112 6.82 -6.68 3.18
CA ALA A 112 5.94 -7.83 3.00
C ALA A 112 4.46 -7.45 3.19
N GLU A 113 4.15 -6.66 4.22
CA GLU A 113 2.81 -6.13 4.49
C GLU A 113 2.33 -5.22 3.34
N GLU A 114 3.18 -4.32 2.85
CA GLU A 114 2.93 -3.46 1.67
C GLU A 114 2.63 -4.27 0.40
N GLN A 115 3.41 -5.32 0.13
CA GLN A 115 3.09 -6.23 -0.99
C GLN A 115 1.73 -6.90 -0.83
N ARG A 116 1.33 -7.28 0.40
CA ARG A 116 0.01 -7.83 0.69
C ARG A 116 -1.10 -6.80 0.45
N HIS A 117 -0.85 -5.52 0.75
CA HIS A 117 -1.82 -4.44 0.48
C HIS A 117 -2.01 -4.26 -1.03
N GLY A 118 -0.92 -4.21 -1.80
CA GLY A 118 -0.96 -4.15 -3.27
C GLY A 118 -1.65 -5.37 -3.88
N TRP A 119 -1.35 -6.56 -3.35
CA TRP A 119 -2.01 -7.84 -3.69
C TRP A 119 -3.52 -7.81 -3.42
N GLN A 120 -3.93 -7.26 -2.27
CA GLN A 120 -5.34 -7.08 -1.91
C GLN A 120 -6.07 -6.12 -2.88
N MET A 121 -5.43 -5.03 -3.29
CA MET A 121 -6.00 -4.08 -4.26
C MET A 121 -6.09 -4.70 -5.66
N ALA A 122 -5.05 -5.42 -6.10
CA ALA A 122 -5.06 -6.16 -7.35
C ALA A 122 -6.16 -7.22 -7.37
N TYR A 123 -6.35 -7.96 -6.28
CA TYR A 123 -7.44 -8.93 -6.15
C TYR A 123 -8.82 -8.27 -6.34
N LEU A 124 -9.04 -7.11 -5.72
CA LEU A 124 -10.30 -6.37 -5.90
C LEU A 124 -10.52 -5.97 -7.36
N LEU A 125 -9.49 -5.45 -8.02
CA LEU A 125 -9.53 -5.08 -9.44
C LEU A 125 -9.85 -6.28 -10.33
N MET A 126 -9.09 -7.37 -10.19
CA MET A 126 -9.23 -8.59 -10.97
C MET A 126 -10.62 -9.24 -10.79
N THR A 127 -11.12 -9.25 -9.56
CA THR A 127 -12.34 -10.00 -9.19
C THR A 127 -13.62 -9.24 -9.51
N TYR A 128 -13.64 -7.92 -9.29
CA TYR A 128 -14.91 -7.16 -9.28
C TYR A 128 -15.09 -6.23 -10.47
N PHE A 129 -14.04 -5.94 -11.26
CA PHE A 129 -14.08 -4.89 -12.29
C PHE A 129 -13.78 -5.39 -13.72
N GLY A 130 -13.78 -6.70 -13.94
CA GLY A 130 -13.68 -7.30 -15.27
C GLY A 130 -12.44 -6.85 -16.05
N GLN A 131 -12.55 -6.71 -17.37
CA GLN A 131 -11.39 -6.39 -18.23
C GLN A 131 -10.68 -5.09 -17.84
N GLN A 132 -11.41 -4.06 -17.42
CA GLN A 132 -10.80 -2.80 -16.97
C GLN A 132 -10.00 -3.01 -15.69
N GLY A 133 -10.56 -3.75 -14.72
CA GLY A 133 -9.84 -4.14 -13.51
C GLY A 133 -8.54 -4.89 -13.80
N ARG A 134 -8.57 -5.88 -14.72
CA ARG A 134 -7.37 -6.64 -15.11
C ARG A 134 -6.27 -5.73 -15.67
N ARG A 135 -6.64 -4.73 -16.47
CA ARG A 135 -5.68 -3.74 -17.00
C ARG A 135 -5.07 -2.89 -15.89
N GLU A 136 -5.88 -2.39 -14.97
CA GLU A 136 -5.36 -1.57 -13.88
C GLU A 136 -4.50 -2.38 -12.91
N ALA A 137 -4.88 -3.63 -12.61
CA ALA A 137 -4.08 -4.54 -11.79
C ALA A 137 -2.72 -4.84 -12.43
N GLN A 138 -2.67 -5.02 -13.75
CA GLN A 138 -1.40 -5.21 -14.47
C GLN A 138 -0.52 -3.97 -14.41
N LYS A 139 -1.11 -2.78 -14.61
CA LYS A 139 -0.36 -1.51 -14.56
C LYS A 139 0.27 -1.23 -13.18
N LEU A 140 -0.28 -1.78 -12.09
CA LEU A 140 0.32 -1.69 -10.76
C LEU A 140 1.75 -2.26 -10.73
N LEU A 141 1.98 -3.31 -11.52
CA LEU A 141 3.26 -4.00 -11.63
C LEU A 141 4.16 -3.37 -12.71
N GLU A 142 3.58 -2.76 -13.74
CA GLU A 142 4.34 -2.16 -14.85
C GLU A 142 5.02 -0.85 -14.48
N ARG A 143 4.41 -0.05 -13.60
CA ARG A 143 5.02 1.17 -13.07
C ARG A 143 6.15 0.85 -12.10
N ASN A 144 7.15 1.74 -12.03
CA ASN A 144 8.30 1.66 -11.17
C ASN A 144 8.74 3.03 -10.61
N ALA A 145 8.89 3.11 -9.29
CA ALA A 145 9.33 4.33 -8.58
C ALA A 145 10.70 4.85 -9.05
N GLN A 146 11.58 3.97 -9.55
CA GLN A 146 12.92 4.35 -10.04
C GLN A 146 12.86 5.05 -11.40
N ASP A 147 11.82 4.78 -12.19
CA ASP A 147 11.57 5.45 -13.47
C ASP A 147 10.75 6.74 -13.29
N GLY A 148 10.26 7.00 -12.07
CA GLY A 148 9.50 8.21 -11.74
C GLY A 148 8.06 8.19 -12.25
N ASP A 149 7.51 7.03 -12.59
CA ASP A 149 6.21 6.87 -13.24
C ASP A 149 5.07 6.46 -12.28
N ARG A 150 5.34 6.31 -10.97
CA ARG A 150 4.29 6.08 -9.96
C ARG A 150 3.33 7.26 -9.91
N LEU A 151 2.08 6.99 -9.59
CA LEU A 151 0.98 7.96 -9.74
C LEU A 151 1.11 9.16 -8.82
N LEU A 152 1.67 8.96 -7.62
CA LEU A 152 1.82 9.99 -6.60
C LEU A 152 3.29 10.38 -6.43
N GLY A 153 3.58 11.69 -6.52
CA GLY A 153 4.96 12.20 -6.52
C GLY A 153 5.78 11.84 -5.29
N ALA A 154 5.17 11.67 -4.12
CA ALA A 154 5.86 11.25 -2.89
C ALA A 154 6.49 9.85 -3.02
N PHE A 155 5.86 8.98 -3.80
CA PHE A 155 6.26 7.60 -4.06
C PHE A 155 7.30 7.46 -5.17
N ASN A 156 7.68 8.57 -5.81
CA ASN A 156 8.83 8.68 -6.72
C ASN A 156 10.03 9.38 -6.06
N ARG A 157 9.91 9.83 -4.81
CA ARG A 157 11.01 10.54 -4.14
C ARG A 157 12.12 9.57 -3.70
N PRO A 158 13.40 9.93 -3.87
CA PRO A 158 14.50 9.11 -3.36
C PRO A 158 14.49 8.98 -1.84
N MET A 159 14.79 7.76 -1.38
CA MET A 159 14.89 7.38 0.03
C MET A 159 16.25 6.73 0.34
N PRO A 160 17.37 7.48 0.24
CA PRO A 160 18.73 6.93 0.26
C PRO A 160 19.20 6.39 1.61
N HIS A 161 18.56 6.73 2.73
CA HIS A 161 19.06 6.37 4.06
C HIS A 161 17.95 6.18 5.10
N TRP A 162 18.29 5.54 6.22
CA TRP A 162 17.35 5.16 7.28
C TRP A 162 16.61 6.33 7.95
N LEU A 163 17.17 7.54 7.99
CA LEU A 163 16.41 8.71 8.46
C LEU A 163 15.23 9.06 7.54
N ASP A 164 15.35 8.82 6.23
CA ASP A 164 14.23 8.99 5.31
C ASP A 164 13.18 7.92 5.58
N PHE A 165 13.60 6.66 5.72
CA PHE A 165 12.70 5.54 6.03
C PHE A 165 11.88 5.76 7.31
N PHE A 166 12.52 6.20 8.40
CA PHE A 166 11.79 6.46 9.64
C PHE A 166 10.87 7.68 9.55
N CYS A 167 11.23 8.71 8.77
CA CYS A 167 10.31 9.82 8.48
C CYS A 167 9.15 9.36 7.59
N TYR A 168 9.42 8.60 6.54
CA TYR A 168 8.44 8.07 5.60
C TYR A 168 7.39 7.24 6.35
N THR A 169 7.84 6.22 7.08
CA THR A 169 6.96 5.34 7.85
C THR A 169 6.23 6.04 9.01
N MET A 170 6.67 7.25 9.39
CA MET A 170 5.98 8.07 10.40
C MET A 170 4.91 8.99 9.78
N PHE A 171 5.14 9.50 8.56
CA PHE A 171 4.37 10.59 7.95
C PHE A 171 3.65 10.21 6.66
N VAL A 172 4.28 9.43 5.76
CA VAL A 172 3.69 9.00 4.49
C VAL A 172 2.74 7.81 4.71
N ASP A 173 3.16 6.77 5.42
CA ASP A 173 2.30 5.65 5.87
C ASP A 173 1.11 6.16 6.69
N ARG A 174 1.28 7.33 7.35
CA ARG A 174 0.18 7.98 8.05
C ARG A 174 -0.91 8.45 7.11
N ASP A 175 -0.57 8.96 5.93
CA ASP A 175 -1.56 9.20 4.87
C ASP A 175 -2.27 7.90 4.50
N GLY A 176 -1.53 6.80 4.29
CA GLY A 176 -2.07 5.46 4.09
C GLY A 176 -3.13 5.10 5.13
N LYS A 177 -2.82 5.24 6.42
CA LYS A 177 -3.80 5.04 7.51
C LYS A 177 -5.07 5.89 7.36
N PHE A 178 -4.96 7.16 6.98
CA PHE A 178 -6.12 8.03 6.77
C PHE A 178 -6.91 7.63 5.52
N GLN A 179 -6.24 7.31 4.41
CA GLN A 179 -6.88 6.82 3.18
C GLN A 179 -7.63 5.50 3.42
N LEU A 180 -6.97 4.51 4.01
CA LEU A 180 -7.58 3.24 4.40
C LEU A 180 -8.76 3.45 5.37
N GLY A 181 -8.63 4.40 6.30
CA GLY A 181 -9.70 4.82 7.21
C GLY A 181 -10.92 5.35 6.45
N MET A 182 -10.72 6.22 5.46
CA MET A 182 -11.81 6.73 4.61
C MET A 182 -12.44 5.61 3.78
N LEU A 183 -11.63 4.78 3.12
CA LEU A 183 -12.09 3.67 2.29
C LEU A 183 -12.83 2.59 3.12
N SER A 184 -12.58 2.48 4.43
CA SER A 184 -13.24 1.50 5.30
C SER A 184 -14.75 1.75 5.43
N THR A 185 -15.19 2.96 5.11
CA THR A 185 -16.59 3.38 5.13
C THR A 185 -17.26 3.32 3.75
N SER A 186 -16.54 2.80 2.74
CA SER A 186 -17.02 2.73 1.35
C SER A 186 -18.40 2.05 1.25
N GLY A 187 -19.23 2.54 0.32
CA GLY A 187 -20.49 1.89 -0.05
C GLY A 187 -20.29 0.59 -0.83
N PHE A 188 -19.08 0.32 -1.34
CA PHE A 188 -18.73 -0.95 -1.96
C PHE A 188 -18.11 -1.87 -0.90
N LYS A 189 -18.89 -2.87 -0.48
CA LYS A 189 -18.62 -3.74 0.67
C LYS A 189 -17.27 -4.47 0.59
N PRO A 190 -16.86 -5.06 -0.55
CA PRO A 190 -15.55 -5.72 -0.65
C PRO A 190 -14.37 -4.77 -0.40
N LEU A 191 -14.47 -3.51 -0.86
CA LEU A 191 -13.44 -2.51 -0.59
C LEU A 191 -13.44 -2.08 0.88
N ALA A 192 -14.62 -1.86 1.47
CA ALA A 192 -14.72 -1.54 2.89
C ALA A 192 -14.13 -2.66 3.78
N ALA A 193 -14.42 -3.91 3.44
CA ALA A 193 -13.99 -5.09 4.19
C ALA A 193 -12.48 -5.34 4.12
N SER A 194 -11.80 -4.97 3.03
CA SER A 194 -10.35 -5.17 2.93
C SER A 194 -9.53 -4.20 3.80
N MET A 195 -10.11 -3.08 4.24
CA MET A 195 -9.40 -2.05 5.01
C MET A 195 -9.09 -2.47 6.45
N GLY A 196 -9.97 -3.25 7.09
CA GLY A 196 -9.79 -3.66 8.49
C GLY A 196 -8.47 -4.38 8.77
N PRO A 197 -8.12 -5.43 7.99
CA PRO A 197 -6.82 -6.09 8.07
C PRO A 197 -5.64 -5.15 7.79
N MET A 198 -5.68 -4.37 6.69
CA MET A 198 -4.60 -3.44 6.34
C MET A 198 -4.34 -2.39 7.43
N LEU A 199 -5.40 -1.82 8.03
CA LEU A 199 -5.28 -0.87 9.15
C LEU A 199 -4.59 -1.45 10.39
N LYS A 200 -4.69 -2.77 10.62
CA LYS A 200 -3.99 -3.44 11.72
C LYS A 200 -2.49 -3.51 11.44
N GLU A 201 -2.10 -3.81 10.20
CA GLU A 201 -0.71 -3.85 9.75
C GLU A 201 -0.08 -2.45 9.74
N GLU A 202 -0.82 -1.45 9.24
CA GLU A 202 -0.37 -0.04 9.18
C GLU A 202 0.05 0.52 10.56
N SER A 203 -0.53 -0.02 11.63
CA SER A 203 -0.16 0.37 12.99
C SER A 203 1.28 -0.03 13.35
N PHE A 204 1.77 -1.13 12.79
CA PHE A 204 3.18 -1.55 12.92
C PHE A 204 4.12 -0.62 12.16
N HIS A 205 3.72 -0.18 10.96
CA HIS A 205 4.52 0.73 10.14
C HIS A 205 4.77 2.07 10.87
N LEU A 206 3.69 2.70 11.34
CA LEU A 206 3.74 3.94 12.13
C LEU A 206 4.53 3.78 13.43
N GLY A 207 4.43 2.62 14.08
CA GLY A 207 5.19 2.28 15.26
C GLY A 207 6.69 2.21 14.97
N THR A 208 7.08 1.63 13.84
CA THR A 208 8.48 1.53 13.38
C THR A 208 9.06 2.92 13.12
N GLY A 209 8.37 3.77 12.36
CA GLY A 209 8.81 5.14 12.08
C GLY A 209 8.97 5.98 13.35
N SER A 210 7.94 5.99 14.21
CA SER A 210 7.95 6.75 15.47
C SER A 210 9.07 6.31 16.42
N ASN A 211 9.25 5.00 16.60
CA ASN A 211 10.30 4.47 17.47
C ASN A 211 11.71 4.69 16.90
N GLY A 212 11.88 4.57 15.59
CA GLY A 212 13.15 4.86 14.91
C GLY A 212 13.57 6.32 15.08
N LEU A 213 12.66 7.26 14.83
CA LEU A 213 12.92 8.69 15.07
C LEU A 213 13.23 8.98 16.54
N ARG A 214 12.48 8.40 17.48
CA ARG A 214 12.75 8.55 18.92
C ARG A 214 14.15 8.08 19.28
N ARG A 215 14.60 6.93 18.77
CA ARG A 215 15.95 6.40 19.00
C ARG A 215 17.02 7.35 18.47
N ILE A 216 16.86 7.86 17.25
CA ILE A 216 17.79 8.81 16.64
C ILE A 216 17.89 10.10 17.47
N ILE A 217 16.74 10.68 17.84
CA ILE A 217 16.68 11.91 18.65
C ILE A 217 17.33 11.69 20.02
N THR A 218 17.04 10.57 20.67
CA THR A 218 17.58 10.24 22.00
C THR A 218 19.10 10.03 21.96
N ALA A 219 19.63 9.43 20.89
CA ALA A 219 21.06 9.25 20.71
C ALA A 219 21.81 10.59 20.59
N GLY A 220 21.16 11.64 20.07
CA GLY A 220 21.72 12.99 20.02
C GLY A 220 22.92 13.15 19.07
N VAL A 221 23.15 12.19 18.16
CA VAL A 221 24.30 12.19 17.24
C VAL A 221 24.00 12.96 15.95
N VAL A 222 22.77 12.86 15.42
CA VAL A 222 22.36 13.59 14.21
C VAL A 222 22.01 15.03 14.61
N PRO A 223 22.57 16.06 13.95
CA PRO A 223 22.26 17.46 14.25
C PRO A 223 20.75 17.75 14.14
N LEU A 224 20.22 18.54 15.08
CA LEU A 224 18.79 18.85 15.14
C LEU A 224 18.29 19.57 13.89
N ASP A 225 19.11 20.44 13.29
CA ASP A 225 18.75 21.14 12.05
C ASP A 225 18.67 20.18 10.86
N MET A 226 19.53 19.17 10.81
CA MET A 226 19.45 18.09 9.83
C MET A 226 18.18 17.26 10.03
N LEU A 227 17.89 16.82 11.26
CA LEU A 227 16.65 16.09 11.57
C LEU A 227 15.41 16.88 11.13
N GLN A 228 15.35 18.17 11.44
CA GLN A 228 14.23 19.03 11.05
C GLN A 228 14.07 19.13 9.53
N ARG A 229 15.15 19.20 8.76
CA ARG A 229 15.08 19.22 7.28
C ARG A 229 14.46 17.95 6.71
N TYR A 230 14.81 16.78 7.27
CA TYR A 230 14.23 15.51 6.81
C TYR A 230 12.80 15.32 7.27
N ILE A 231 12.42 15.80 8.46
CA ILE A 231 11.02 15.86 8.86
C ILE A 231 10.24 16.75 7.88
N ASN A 232 10.74 17.94 7.57
CA ASN A 232 10.10 18.85 6.62
C ASN A 232 9.95 18.21 5.23
N LYS A 233 10.98 17.52 4.73
CA LYS A 233 10.95 16.81 3.43
C LYS A 233 9.73 15.88 3.29
N TRP A 234 9.35 15.18 4.35
CA TRP A 234 8.30 14.15 4.34
C TRP A 234 6.95 14.62 4.88
N VAL A 235 6.91 15.80 5.52
CA VAL A 235 5.65 16.42 5.98
C VAL A 235 5.05 17.37 4.92
N SER A 236 5.87 17.99 4.07
CA SER A 236 5.45 18.96 3.04
C SER A 236 5.26 18.35 1.66
#